data_AF-A0A7Y4ER03-F1
#
_entry.id   AF-A0A7Y4ER03-F1
#
_cell.length_a   1.000
_cell.length_b   1.000
_cell.length_c   1.000
_cell.angle_alpha   90.00
_cell.angle_beta   90.00
_cell.angle_gamma   90.00
#
_symmetry.space_group_name_H-M   'P 1'
#
loop_
_entity.id
_entity.type
_entity.pdbx_description
1 polymer ?
#
loop_
_entity_poly.entity_id
_entity_poly.type
_entity_poly.pdbx_seq_one_letter_code
_entity_poly.pdbx_strand_id
1 'polypeptide(L)'
;MKYFIAAVLALSIMGCSKSRYPNQLSVDIVTEKLHENGPNIFCDQPGYSACFDITQTQCLTDMTDISTSCIKKLDSKFGKTSVNNMDEYAKHYSACVVTEHFFQYMDTIDGVASCVQDLNYDEKQGMRSLFK
;
A
#
# COMPACT_ATOMS: atom_id res chain seq x y z
N MET A 1 3.89 -12.71 2.30
CA MET A 1 3.06 -11.93 1.35
C MET A 1 1.59 -12.38 1.18
N LYS A 2 1.07 -13.37 1.92
CA LYS A 2 -0.36 -13.80 1.80
C LYS A 2 -1.37 -12.88 2.50
N TYR A 3 -0.91 -11.88 3.27
CA TYR A 3 -1.74 -11.05 4.14
C TYR A 3 -1.84 -9.56 3.72
N PHE A 4 -1.13 -9.13 2.67
CA PHE A 4 -1.25 -7.75 2.15
C PHE A 4 -2.62 -7.44 1.51
N ILE A 5 -3.48 -8.45 1.37
CA ILE A 5 -4.65 -8.47 0.48
C ILE A 5 -5.98 -8.25 1.24
N ALA A 6 -6.03 -8.49 2.56
CA ALA A 6 -7.29 -8.46 3.30
C ALA A 6 -7.73 -7.05 3.74
N ALA A 7 -6.80 -6.12 3.89
CA ALA A 7 -7.05 -4.82 4.48
C ALA A 7 -7.87 -3.88 3.58
N VAL A 8 -7.60 -3.84 2.27
CA VAL A 8 -8.28 -2.91 1.35
C VAL A 8 -9.77 -3.25 1.14
N LEU A 9 -10.16 -4.49 1.42
CA LEU A 9 -11.54 -4.98 1.32
C LEU A 9 -12.33 -4.95 2.63
N ALA A 10 -11.70 -4.59 3.76
CA ALA A 10 -12.35 -4.53 5.07
C ALA A 10 -13.12 -3.21 5.31
N LEU A 11 -13.79 -2.69 4.28
CA LEU A 11 -14.86 -1.68 4.38
C LEU A 11 -16.14 -2.32 4.97
N SER A 12 -15.98 -2.96 6.12
CA SER A 12 -17.05 -3.50 6.95
C SER A 12 -16.86 -2.99 8.37
N ILE A 13 -17.09 -1.69 8.57
CA ILE A 13 -17.37 -1.16 9.90
C ILE A 13 -18.65 -0.33 9.86
N MET A 14 -19.74 -1.06 10.06
CA MET A 14 -20.87 -0.75 10.93
C MET A 14 -21.59 0.59 10.73
N GLY A 15 -22.68 0.55 9.95
CA GLY A 15 -23.76 1.55 10.04
C GLY A 15 -24.67 1.56 8.81
N CYS A 16 -25.83 0.92 8.93
CA CYS A 16 -27.01 1.03 8.05
C CYS A 16 -27.01 0.27 6.70
N SER A 17 -27.67 -0.89 6.74
CA SER A 17 -28.53 -1.51 5.70
C SER A 17 -28.59 -0.81 4.31
N LYS A 18 -27.86 -1.34 3.33
CA LYS A 18 -28.33 -1.64 1.95
C LYS A 18 -27.17 -2.12 1.07
N SER A 19 -27.32 -3.31 0.47
CA SER A 19 -26.60 -3.80 -0.72
C SER A 19 -25.07 -3.86 -0.65
N ARG A 20 -24.59 -5.09 -0.46
CA ARG A 20 -23.19 -5.52 -0.27
C ARG A 20 -22.40 -5.56 -1.59
N TYR A 21 -22.30 -4.43 -2.29
CA TYR A 21 -21.38 -4.27 -3.42
C TYR A 21 -20.50 -3.05 -3.19
N PRO A 22 -19.18 -3.12 -3.44
CA PRO A 22 -18.36 -1.92 -3.51
C PRO A 22 -19.01 -1.02 -4.55
N ASN A 23 -19.39 0.20 -4.17
CA ASN A 23 -19.86 1.18 -5.13
C ASN A 23 -18.67 1.97 -5.67
N GLN A 24 -18.82 2.58 -6.84
CA GLN A 24 -17.74 3.32 -7.48
C GLN A 24 -17.21 4.46 -6.59
N LEU A 25 -18.06 5.07 -5.76
CA LEU A 25 -17.64 6.12 -4.83
C LEU A 25 -16.63 5.60 -3.80
N SER A 26 -16.83 4.40 -3.23
CA SER A 26 -15.87 3.78 -2.33
C SER A 26 -14.54 3.50 -3.03
N VAL A 27 -14.56 3.09 -4.30
CA VAL A 27 -13.34 2.87 -5.09
C VAL A 27 -12.61 4.19 -5.32
N ASP A 28 -13.33 5.24 -5.67
CA ASP A 28 -12.76 6.56 -5.91
C ASP A 28 -12.08 7.09 -4.63
N ILE A 29 -12.76 7.00 -3.47
CA ILE A 29 -12.20 7.41 -2.16
C ILE A 29 -10.95 6.61 -1.80
N VAL A 30 -10.98 5.28 -1.95
CA VAL A 30 -9.81 4.45 -1.61
C VAL A 30 -8.65 4.74 -2.56
N THR A 31 -8.93 4.98 -3.85
CA THR A 31 -7.89 5.32 -4.83
C THR A 31 -7.25 6.66 -4.50
N GLU A 32 -8.06 7.68 -4.20
CA GLU A 32 -7.58 9.00 -3.75
C GLU A 32 -6.70 8.86 -2.50
N LYS A 33 -7.17 8.12 -1.49
CA LYS A 33 -6.40 7.89 -0.27
C LYS A 33 -5.13 7.09 -0.51
N LEU A 34 -5.12 6.15 -1.46
CA LEU A 34 -3.91 5.43 -1.82
C LEU A 34 -2.89 6.36 -2.49
N HIS A 35 -3.34 7.33 -3.28
CA HIS A 35 -2.48 8.33 -3.92
C HIS A 35 -1.85 9.27 -2.88
N GLU A 36 -2.65 9.73 -1.92
CA GLU A 36 -2.20 10.66 -0.86
C GLU A 36 -1.34 9.97 0.19
N ASN A 37 -1.78 8.81 0.67
CA ASN A 37 -1.30 8.20 1.90
C ASN A 37 -0.65 6.83 1.69
N GLY A 38 -0.56 6.33 0.46
CA GLY A 38 -0.03 5.00 0.17
C GLY A 38 1.36 4.71 0.78
N PRO A 39 2.32 5.66 0.82
CA PRO A 39 3.58 5.47 1.56
C PRO A 39 3.40 5.16 3.05
N ASN A 40 2.43 5.79 3.72
CA ASN A 40 2.18 5.61 5.15
C ASN A 40 1.79 4.17 5.49
N ILE A 41 1.15 3.44 4.56
CA ILE A 41 0.77 2.03 4.73
C ILE A 41 1.98 1.19 5.13
N PHE A 42 3.16 1.49 4.57
CA PHE A 42 4.41 0.79 4.83
C PHE A 42 5.23 1.48 5.91
N CYS A 43 5.43 2.79 5.82
CA CYS A 43 6.37 3.49 6.71
C CYS A 43 5.88 3.61 8.15
N ASP A 44 4.56 3.55 8.38
CA ASP A 44 4.00 3.49 9.74
C ASP A 44 4.15 2.11 10.38
N GLN A 45 4.66 1.11 9.66
CA GLN A 45 4.98 -0.21 10.20
C GLN A 45 6.41 -0.16 10.75
N PRO A 46 6.63 -0.22 12.08
CA PRO A 46 7.98 -0.11 12.64
C PRO A 46 8.92 -1.20 12.11
N GLY A 47 8.38 -2.41 11.91
CA GLY A 47 9.14 -3.51 11.32
C GLY A 47 9.61 -3.24 9.90
N TYR A 48 8.86 -2.45 9.11
CA TYR A 48 9.21 -2.20 7.71
C TYR A 48 10.44 -1.32 7.64
N SER A 49 10.41 -0.17 8.30
CA SER A 49 11.55 0.74 8.37
C SER A 49 12.78 0.07 9.02
N ALA A 50 12.57 -0.78 10.02
CA ALA A 50 13.64 -1.54 10.66
C ALA A 50 14.32 -2.54 9.70
N CYS A 51 13.59 -3.14 8.76
CA CYS A 51 14.19 -4.04 7.76
C CYS A 51 15.21 -3.34 6.86
N PHE A 52 15.06 -2.03 6.64
CA PHE A 52 15.97 -1.23 5.82
C PHE A 52 16.97 -0.42 6.66
N ASP A 53 16.93 -0.55 7.99
CA ASP A 53 17.72 0.27 8.93
C ASP A 53 17.54 1.79 8.71
N ILE A 54 16.30 2.22 8.48
CA ILE A 54 15.94 3.62 8.25
C ILE A 54 14.91 4.13 9.25
N THR A 55 14.84 5.46 9.38
CA THR A 55 13.78 6.12 10.14
C THR A 55 12.48 6.13 9.36
N GLN A 56 11.34 6.28 10.06
CA GLN A 56 10.04 6.49 9.42
C GLN A 56 10.04 7.69 8.47
N THR A 57 10.70 8.79 8.86
CA THR A 57 10.80 9.99 8.03
C THR A 57 11.56 9.71 6.74
N GLN A 58 12.68 9.00 6.83
CA GLN A 58 13.46 8.59 5.65
C GLN A 58 12.62 7.68 4.75
N CYS A 59 11.96 6.66 5.32
CA CYS A 59 11.05 5.80 4.57
C CYS A 59 9.98 6.61 3.82
N LEU A 60 9.33 7.57 4.47
CA LEU A 60 8.30 8.40 3.85
C LEU A 60 8.87 9.24 2.70
N THR A 61 10.06 9.81 2.86
CA THR A 61 10.75 10.55 1.80
C THR A 61 10.99 9.66 0.58
N ASP A 62 11.59 8.49 0.77
CA ASP A 62 11.91 7.57 -0.33
C ASP A 62 10.65 7.05 -1.03
N MET A 63 9.66 6.62 -0.23
CA MET A 63 8.42 6.05 -0.72
C MET A 63 7.51 7.05 -1.44
N THR A 64 7.59 8.34 -1.15
CA THR A 64 6.72 9.36 -1.78
C THR A 64 7.03 9.50 -3.27
N ASP A 65 8.32 9.60 -3.62
CA ASP A 65 8.75 9.72 -5.01
C ASP A 65 8.47 8.42 -5.79
N ILE A 66 8.75 7.28 -5.16
CA ILE A 66 8.44 5.95 -5.69
C ILE A 66 6.94 5.79 -5.92
N SER A 67 6.11 6.13 -4.93
CA SER A 67 4.64 6.07 -5.01
C SER A 67 4.12 6.88 -6.19
N THR A 68 4.62 8.10 -6.35
CA THR A 68 4.24 8.98 -7.47
C THR A 68 4.58 8.35 -8.83
N SER A 69 5.75 7.72 -8.95
CA SER A 69 6.15 7.01 -10.17
C SER A 69 5.27 5.78 -10.42
N CYS A 70 5.00 4.99 -9.39
CA CYS A 70 4.15 3.80 -9.46
C CYS A 70 2.71 4.14 -9.86
N ILE A 71 2.13 5.20 -9.31
CA ILE A 71 0.79 5.67 -9.67
C ILE A 71 0.72 6.01 -11.16
N LYS A 72 1.68 6.76 -11.70
CA LYS A 72 1.72 7.07 -13.14
C LYS A 72 1.76 5.82 -14.02
N LYS A 73 2.52 4.79 -13.61
CA LYS A 73 2.57 3.49 -14.31
C LYS A 73 1.22 2.78 -14.25
N LEU A 74 0.53 2.83 -13.11
CA LEU A 74 -0.78 2.20 -12.93
C LEU A 74 -1.88 2.92 -13.70
N ASP A 75 -1.92 4.25 -13.66
CA ASP A 75 -2.89 5.05 -14.41
C ASP A 75 -2.76 4.78 -15.92
N SER A 76 -1.53 4.58 -16.40
CA SER A 76 -1.27 4.19 -17.78
C SER A 76 -1.74 2.76 -18.10
N LYS A 77 -1.65 1.84 -17.14
CA LYS A 77 -2.03 0.42 -17.32
C LYS A 77 -3.54 0.19 -17.19
N PHE A 78 -4.17 0.79 -16.18
CA PHE A 78 -5.55 0.51 -15.79
C PHE A 78 -6.53 1.60 -16.23
N GLY A 79 -6.05 2.80 -16.58
CA GLY A 79 -6.91 3.95 -16.78
C GLY A 79 -7.62 4.32 -15.48
N LYS A 80 -8.93 4.54 -15.55
CA LYS A 80 -9.73 4.85 -14.36
C LYS A 80 -9.98 3.60 -13.51
N THR A 81 -9.66 3.68 -12.22
CA THR A 81 -9.97 2.64 -11.24
C THR A 81 -11.49 2.45 -11.10
N SER A 82 -11.92 1.21 -10.97
CA SER A 82 -13.32 0.79 -10.90
C SER A 82 -13.47 -0.38 -9.95
N VAL A 83 -14.72 -0.71 -9.60
CA VAL A 83 -15.05 -1.87 -8.76
C VAL A 83 -14.44 -3.17 -9.28
N ASN A 84 -14.27 -3.29 -10.60
CA ASN A 84 -13.78 -4.51 -11.24
C ASN A 84 -12.26 -4.66 -11.24
N ASN A 85 -11.50 -3.56 -11.10
CA ASN A 85 -10.03 -3.59 -11.19
C ASN A 85 -9.33 -3.06 -9.93
N MET A 86 -10.06 -2.59 -8.92
CA MET A 86 -9.48 -2.01 -7.70
C MET A 86 -8.53 -2.95 -6.96
N ASP A 87 -8.88 -4.23 -6.83
CA ASP A 87 -8.03 -5.23 -6.16
C ASP A 87 -6.71 -5.44 -6.92
N GLU A 88 -6.78 -5.55 -8.26
CA GLU A 88 -5.59 -5.67 -9.09
C GLU A 88 -4.74 -4.40 -9.04
N TYR A 89 -5.38 -3.22 -9.09
CA TYR A 89 -4.73 -1.92 -8.98
C TYR A 89 -3.94 -1.81 -7.66
N ALA A 90 -4.57 -2.11 -6.52
CA ALA A 90 -3.92 -2.06 -5.21
C ALA A 90 -2.75 -3.05 -5.09
N LYS A 91 -2.89 -4.26 -5.67
CA LYS A 91 -1.79 -5.25 -5.71
C LYS A 91 -0.60 -4.74 -6.50
N HIS A 92 -0.82 -4.17 -7.68
CA HIS A 92 0.27 -3.63 -8.48
C HIS A 92 0.88 -2.38 -7.86
N TYR A 93 0.10 -1.54 -7.19
CA TYR A 93 0.62 -0.43 -6.40
C TYR A 93 1.60 -0.91 -5.34
N SER A 94 1.14 -1.80 -4.44
CA SER A 94 1.97 -2.31 -3.35
C SER A 94 3.22 -3.03 -3.87
N ALA A 95 3.07 -3.86 -4.92
CA ALA A 95 4.20 -4.56 -5.52
C ALA A 95 5.21 -3.59 -6.14
N CYS A 96 4.75 -2.57 -6.89
CA CYS A 96 5.62 -1.57 -7.48
C CYS A 96 6.40 -0.81 -6.41
N VAL A 97 5.69 -0.25 -5.42
CA VAL A 97 6.29 0.58 -4.38
C VAL A 97 7.31 -0.19 -3.55
N VAL A 98 6.96 -1.40 -3.09
CA VAL A 98 7.89 -2.23 -2.31
C VAL A 98 9.09 -2.66 -3.15
N THR A 99 8.90 -3.01 -4.43
CA THR A 99 9.99 -3.46 -5.29
C THR A 99 10.97 -2.33 -5.61
N GLU A 100 10.47 -1.15 -5.97
CA GLU A 100 11.32 0.02 -6.26
C GLU A 100 12.07 0.47 -4.99
N HIS A 101 11.39 0.46 -3.83
CA HIS A 101 12.05 0.77 -2.56
C HIS A 101 13.11 -0.27 -2.23
N PHE A 102 12.82 -1.55 -2.44
CA PHE A 102 13.81 -2.62 -2.29
C PHE A 102 15.03 -2.42 -3.19
N PHE A 103 14.83 -2.01 -4.44
CA PHE A 103 15.93 -1.72 -5.35
C PHE A 103 16.75 -0.47 -4.98
N GLN A 104 16.20 0.45 -4.19
CA GLN A 104 16.98 1.56 -3.65
C GLN A 104 18.03 1.09 -2.62
N TYR A 105 17.81 -0.07 -1.99
CA TYR A 105 18.70 -0.66 -0.98
C TYR A 105 19.34 -1.97 -1.48
N MET A 106 19.61 -2.09 -2.80
CA MET A 106 20.14 -3.33 -3.38
C MET A 106 21.43 -3.84 -2.71
N ASP A 107 22.26 -2.93 -2.19
CA ASP A 107 23.53 -3.29 -1.58
C ASP A 107 23.38 -4.06 -0.24
N THR A 108 22.16 -4.16 0.31
CA THR A 108 21.84 -4.90 1.55
C THR A 108 20.82 -6.04 1.34
N ILE A 109 20.62 -6.49 0.08
CA ILE A 109 19.55 -7.38 -0.40
C ILE A 109 19.27 -8.62 0.47
N ASP A 110 20.31 -9.38 0.84
CA ASP A 110 20.10 -10.72 1.40
C ASP A 110 19.41 -10.67 2.78
N GLY A 111 19.71 -9.64 3.58
CA GLY A 111 19.08 -9.43 4.89
C GLY A 111 17.70 -8.78 4.78
N VAL A 112 17.57 -7.77 3.91
CA VAL A 112 16.33 -7.01 3.74
C VAL A 112 15.21 -7.90 3.18
N ALA A 113 15.51 -8.74 2.19
CA ALA A 113 14.50 -9.60 1.57
C ALA A 113 13.89 -10.58 2.57
N SER A 114 14.73 -11.24 3.39
CA SER A 114 14.25 -12.14 4.43
C SER A 114 13.44 -11.37 5.49
N CYS A 115 13.94 -10.21 5.92
CA CYS A 115 13.26 -9.40 6.93
C CYS A 115 11.85 -8.97 6.48
N VAL A 116 11.71 -8.47 5.25
CA VAL A 116 10.41 -8.03 4.71
C VAL A 116 9.46 -9.23 4.50
N GLN A 117 9.98 -10.41 4.19
CA GLN A 117 9.16 -11.62 4.05
C GLN A 117 8.58 -12.11 5.40
N ASP A 118 9.38 -12.01 6.47
CA ASP A 118 9.01 -12.42 7.82
C ASP A 118 8.24 -11.35 8.61
N LEU A 119 8.09 -10.16 8.02
CA LEU A 119 7.39 -9.04 8.63
C LEU A 119 5.92 -9.38 8.90
N ASN A 120 5.55 -9.32 10.17
CA ASN A 120 4.15 -9.41 10.58
C ASN A 120 3.48 -8.04 10.40
N TYR A 121 2.80 -7.89 9.27
CA TYR A 121 2.14 -6.64 8.90
C TYR A 121 0.89 -6.39 9.75
N ASP A 122 0.80 -5.24 10.41
CA ASP A 122 -0.41 -4.85 11.14
C ASP A 122 -1.42 -4.23 10.16
N GLU A 123 -2.40 -5.05 9.77
CA GLU A 123 -3.48 -4.65 8.86
C GLU A 123 -4.31 -3.49 9.39
N LYS A 124 -4.56 -3.42 10.71
CA LYS A 124 -5.35 -2.34 11.31
C LYS A 124 -4.59 -1.03 11.27
N GLN A 125 -3.29 -1.08 11.56
CA GLN A 125 -2.42 0.09 11.44
C GLN A 125 -2.35 0.55 9.99
N GLY A 126 -2.13 -0.36 9.03
CA GLY A 126 -2.09 -0.03 7.61
C GLY A 126 -3.36 0.65 7.10
N MET A 127 -4.54 0.17 7.54
CA MET A 127 -5.80 0.83 7.21
C MET A 127 -5.95 2.20 7.85
N ARG A 128 -5.54 2.36 9.11
CA ARG A 128 -5.53 3.68 9.76
C ARG A 128 -4.61 4.64 9.02
N SER A 129 -3.44 4.18 8.60
CA SER A 129 -2.45 4.95 7.84
C SER A 129 -2.97 5.41 6.48
N LEU A 130 -3.68 4.54 5.76
CA LEU A 130 -4.32 4.89 4.49
C LEU A 130 -5.36 6.01 4.65
N PHE A 131 -6.13 6.00 5.74
CA PHE A 131 -7.22 6.95 5.99
C PHE A 131 -6.86 8.10 6.96
N LYS A 132 -5.57 8.37 7.15
CA LYS A 132 -5.12 9.62 7.81
C LYS A 132 -5.58 10.84 7.01
#